data_AF-A0A0C1GZ93-F1
#
_entry.id   AF-A0A0C1GZ93-F1
#
_cell.length_a   1.000
_cell.length_b   1.000
_cell.length_c   1.000
_cell.angle_alpha   90.00
_cell.angle_beta   90.00
_cell.angle_gamma   90.00
#
_symmetry.space_group_name_H-M   'P 1'
#
loop_
_entity.id
_entity.type
_entity.pdbx_description
1 polymer ?
#
loop_
_entity_poly.entity_id
_entity_poly.type
_entity_poly.pdbx_seq_one_letter_code
_entity_poly.pdbx_strand_id
1 'polypeptide(L)'
;MAEEDRVYLDESGINECLKRHRGRAYRGEKVYSAVSGHRFARESLIAAKCQSKIFAPFCYTGTCHPILFNTWLEKIFIPELKTGQVISMDHAPFHKSKKTKYLLEQAGCRILFLPSYSPDLNPIEVFWANFKQLVRLSLNKFS
;
A
#
# COMPACT_ATOMS: atom_id res chain seq x y z
N MET A 1 -8.21 23.29 -7.60
CA MET A 1 -7.04 22.54 -7.08
C MET A 1 -6.78 21.45 -8.09
N ALA A 2 -5.62 21.46 -8.74
CA ALA A 2 -5.36 20.54 -9.83
C ALA A 2 -5.13 19.12 -9.28
N GLU A 3 -5.48 18.10 -10.07
CA GLU A 3 -5.33 16.70 -9.66
C GLU A 3 -3.86 16.30 -9.45
N GLU A 4 -2.93 17.03 -10.08
CA GLU A 4 -1.47 16.93 -9.92
C GLU A 4 -0.95 17.25 -8.52
N ASP A 5 -1.75 17.89 -7.68
CA ASP A 5 -1.34 18.26 -6.32
C ASP A 5 -1.78 17.24 -5.26
N ARG A 6 -2.56 16.21 -5.65
CA ARG A 6 -3.06 15.19 -4.71
C ARG A 6 -2.16 13.98 -4.67
N VAL A 7 -1.62 13.71 -3.49
CA VAL A 7 -0.78 12.55 -3.20
C VAL A 7 -1.54 11.62 -2.26
N TYR A 8 -1.59 10.34 -2.57
CA TYR A 8 -2.27 9.32 -1.79
C TYR A 8 -1.26 8.36 -1.19
N LEU A 9 -1.31 8.17 0.12
CA LEU A 9 -0.43 7.26 0.86
C LEU A 9 -1.21 6.06 1.36
N ASP A 10 -0.58 4.89 1.31
CA ASP A 10 -1.15 3.67 1.87
C ASP A 10 -0.11 2.56 2.00
N GLU A 11 -0.47 1.54 2.77
CA GLU A 11 0.32 0.36 3.03
C GLU A 11 -0.45 -0.92 2.70
N SER A 12 0.19 -1.84 1.98
CA SER A 12 -0.41 -3.13 1.64
C SER A 12 0.47 -4.28 2.12
N GLY A 13 -0.13 -5.15 2.95
CA GLY A 13 0.47 -6.42 3.35
C GLY A 13 0.29 -7.53 2.32
N ILE A 14 1.30 -8.39 2.22
CA ILE A 14 1.30 -9.64 1.46
C ILE A 14 1.53 -10.76 2.48
N ASN A 15 0.42 -11.38 2.90
CA ASN A 15 0.41 -12.28 4.07
C ASN A 15 0.41 -13.77 3.73
N GLU A 16 0.12 -14.15 2.49
CA GLU A 16 -0.28 -15.53 2.20
C GLU A 16 0.40 -16.11 0.99
N CYS A 17 0.71 -17.41 1.12
CA CYS A 17 0.88 -18.35 0.02
C CYS A 17 -0.13 -18.01 -1.07
N LEU A 18 0.38 -17.55 -2.22
CA LEU A 18 -0.40 -17.01 -3.32
C LEU A 18 -1.17 -18.15 -4.02
N LYS A 19 -2.25 -18.62 -3.36
CA LYS A 19 -3.05 -19.75 -3.82
C LYS A 19 -3.97 -19.35 -4.96
N ARG A 20 -4.19 -20.28 -5.90
CA ARG A 20 -5.12 -20.12 -7.00
C ARG A 20 -6.56 -20.08 -6.47
N HIS A 21 -7.25 -18.95 -6.62
CA HIS A 21 -8.64 -18.81 -6.16
C HIS A 21 -9.69 -19.44 -7.09
N ARG A 22 -9.37 -19.61 -8.38
CA ARG A 22 -10.32 -20.06 -9.40
C ARG A 22 -9.70 -21.13 -10.30
N GLY A 23 -10.43 -22.23 -10.48
CA GLY A 23 -10.13 -23.30 -11.43
C GLY A 23 -11.29 -23.51 -12.40
N ARG A 24 -11.01 -24.03 -13.60
CA ARG A 24 -12.04 -24.43 -14.56
C ARG A 24 -11.78 -25.89 -14.94
N ALA A 25 -12.82 -26.72 -14.87
CA ALA A 25 -12.84 -28.10 -15.33
C ALA A 25 -14.20 -28.39 -16.00
N TYR A 26 -14.32 -29.56 -16.62
CA TYR A 26 -15.59 -30.00 -17.18
C TYR A 26 -16.64 -30.22 -16.07
N ARG A 27 -17.92 -30.17 -16.44
CA ARG A 27 -19.02 -30.38 -15.49
C ARG A 27 -18.91 -31.79 -14.92
N GLY A 28 -18.82 -31.89 -13.59
CA GLY A 28 -18.64 -33.16 -12.87
C GLY A 28 -17.21 -33.41 -12.39
N GLU A 29 -16.23 -32.65 -12.87
CA GLU A 29 -14.83 -32.78 -12.49
C GLU A 29 -14.42 -31.77 -11.40
N LYS A 30 -13.61 -32.23 -10.45
CA LYS A 30 -13.03 -31.40 -9.40
C LYS A 30 -11.66 -30.87 -9.83
N VAL A 31 -11.41 -29.58 -9.60
CA VAL A 31 -10.07 -29.00 -9.73
C VAL A 31 -9.38 -29.09 -8.38
N TYR A 32 -8.31 -29.88 -8.31
CA TYR A 32 -7.47 -29.96 -7.12
C TYR A 32 -6.31 -28.98 -7.23
N SER A 33 -5.94 -28.37 -6.10
CA SER A 33 -4.74 -27.54 -5.97
C SER A 33 -4.15 -27.78 -4.59
N ALA A 34 -2.83 -27.92 -4.52
CA ALA A 34 -2.13 -27.91 -3.24
C ALA A 34 -2.18 -26.48 -2.66
N VAL A 35 -2.35 -26.38 -1.34
CA VAL A 35 -2.23 -25.14 -0.59
C VAL A 35 -1.27 -25.41 0.56
N SER A 36 -0.25 -24.58 0.70
CA SER A 36 0.66 -24.69 1.84
C SER A 36 -0.07 -24.40 3.15
N GLY A 37 0.14 -25.24 4.16
CA GLY A 37 -0.31 -25.00 5.54
C GLY A 37 0.67 -24.13 6.35
N HIS A 38 1.82 -23.74 5.77
CA HIS A 38 2.82 -22.95 6.47
C HIS A 38 2.36 -21.49 6.64
N ARG A 39 2.69 -20.91 7.80
CA ARG A 39 2.61 -19.46 8.01
C ARG A 39 3.83 -18.81 7.35
N PHE A 40 3.59 -17.92 6.40
CA PHE A 40 4.65 -17.13 5.79
C PHE A 40 4.85 -15.84 6.58
N ALA A 41 6.07 -15.32 6.58
CA ALA A 41 6.32 -13.98 7.08
C ALA A 41 5.49 -12.98 6.27
N ARG A 42 4.85 -12.03 6.96
CA ARG A 42 4.13 -10.93 6.30
C ARG A 42 5.15 -9.97 5.73
N GLU A 43 5.20 -9.86 4.42
CA GLU A 43 5.93 -8.78 3.74
C GLU A 43 4.94 -7.66 3.45
N SER A 44 5.24 -6.45 3.93
CA SER A 44 4.40 -5.28 3.73
C SER A 44 5.13 -4.26 2.87
N LEU A 45 4.36 -3.50 2.11
CA LEU A 45 4.86 -2.38 1.33
C LEU A 45 4.12 -1.12 1.73
N ILE A 46 4.83 0.00 1.75
CA ILE A 46 4.26 1.34 1.84
C ILE A 46 4.72 2.14 0.62
N ALA A 47 3.82 2.94 0.04
CA ALA A 47 4.14 3.76 -1.11
C ALA A 47 3.19 4.98 -1.21
N ALA A 48 3.54 5.87 -2.13
CA ALA A 48 2.73 7.02 -2.48
C ALA A 48 2.29 6.97 -3.94
N LYS A 49 1.11 7.54 -4.24
CA LYS A 49 0.58 7.71 -5.60
C LYS A 49 0.25 9.16 -5.86
N CYS A 50 0.72 9.69 -6.99
CA CYS A 50 0.29 10.98 -7.53
C CYS A 50 -0.08 10.77 -9.00
N GLN A 51 -1.32 11.09 -9.39
CA GLN A 51 -1.86 10.76 -10.71
C GLN A 51 -1.56 9.29 -11.08
N SER A 52 -0.93 9.01 -12.21
CA SER A 52 -0.57 7.66 -12.66
C SER A 52 0.77 7.15 -12.11
N LYS A 53 1.50 7.94 -11.33
CA LYS A 53 2.84 7.60 -10.82
C LYS A 53 2.79 7.07 -9.39
N ILE A 54 3.42 5.92 -9.17
CA ILE A 54 3.78 5.41 -7.84
C ILE A 54 5.21 5.84 -7.52
N PHE A 55 5.46 6.25 -6.28
CA PHE A 55 6.77 6.71 -5.83
C PHE A 55 6.97 6.47 -4.32
N ALA A 56 8.20 6.70 -3.83
CA ALA A 56 8.62 6.37 -2.47
C ALA A 56 8.27 4.94 -1.98
N PRO A 57 8.39 3.87 -2.80
CA PRO A 57 8.07 2.52 -2.34
C PRO A 57 9.09 2.04 -1.29
N PHE A 58 8.61 1.38 -0.24
CA PHE A 58 9.46 0.77 0.77
C PHE A 58 8.86 -0.55 1.26
N CYS A 59 9.67 -1.61 1.26
CA CYS A 59 9.29 -2.94 1.71
C CYS A 59 9.82 -3.18 3.13
N TYR A 60 9.02 -3.83 3.97
CA TYR A 60 9.40 -4.21 5.32
C TYR A 60 8.63 -5.45 5.78
N THR A 61 9.28 -6.26 6.64
CA THR A 61 8.64 -7.43 7.25
C THR A 61 7.79 -7.01 8.44
N GLY A 62 6.56 -7.52 8.52
CA GLY A 62 5.64 -7.32 9.64
C GLY A 62 4.63 -6.18 9.45
N THR A 63 4.23 -5.57 10.56
CA THR A 63 3.13 -4.58 10.62
C THR A 63 3.67 -3.15 10.66
N CYS A 64 2.95 -2.23 10.01
CA CYS A 64 3.28 -0.80 10.07
C CYS A 64 3.13 -0.29 11.51
N HIS A 65 4.08 0.54 11.95
CA HIS A 65 4.05 1.18 13.27
C HIS A 65 4.58 2.60 13.15
N PRO A 66 4.23 3.51 14.10
CA PRO A 66 4.53 4.94 13.96
C PRO A 66 6.00 5.28 13.72
N ILE A 67 6.94 4.52 14.31
CA ILE A 67 8.39 4.76 14.13
C ILE A 67 8.79 4.48 12.68
N LEU A 68 8.44 3.30 12.14
CA LEU A 68 8.72 2.95 10.76
C LEU A 68 8.06 3.92 9.79
N PHE A 69 6.78 4.25 10.01
CA PHE A 69 6.05 5.20 9.17
C PHE A 69 6.74 6.56 9.14
N ASN A 70 7.09 7.13 10.29
CA ASN A 70 7.74 8.44 10.35
C ASN A 70 9.17 8.42 9.77
N THR A 71 9.90 7.31 9.91
CA THR A 71 11.22 7.16 9.29
C THR A 71 11.12 7.11 7.77
N TRP A 72 10.18 6.31 7.24
CA TRP A 72 9.90 6.29 5.80
C TRP A 72 9.47 7.67 5.30
N LEU A 73 8.60 8.34 6.05
CA LEU A 73 8.09 9.67 5.72
C LEU A 73 9.24 10.70 5.60
N GLU A 74 10.15 10.71 6.57
CA GLU A 74 11.29 11.63 6.63
C GLU A 74 12.39 11.30 5.60
N LYS A 75 12.72 10.02 5.43
CA LYS A 75 13.91 9.59 4.66
C LYS A 75 13.64 9.33 3.19
N ILE A 76 12.40 8.94 2.83
CA ILE A 76 12.07 8.46 1.48
C ILE A 76 10.97 9.33 0.88
N PHE A 77 9.88 9.56 1.61
CA PHE A 77 8.72 10.25 1.04
C PHE A 77 8.90 11.76 0.88
N ILE A 78 9.26 12.49 1.95
CA ILE A 78 9.43 13.96 1.93
C ILE A 78 10.42 14.43 0.86
N PRO A 79 11.59 13.79 0.66
CA PRO A 79 12.51 14.20 -0.39
C PRO A 79 11.92 14.19 -1.81
N GLU A 80 10.86 13.43 -2.06
CA GLU A 80 10.18 13.36 -3.36
C GLU A 80 8.96 14.30 -3.47
N LEU A 81 8.58 14.98 -2.38
CA LEU A 81 7.41 15.86 -2.34
C LEU A 81 7.69 17.25 -2.92
N LYS A 82 6.60 17.89 -3.36
CA LYS A 82 6.58 19.30 -3.74
C LYS A 82 5.76 20.10 -2.72
N THR A 83 6.24 21.29 -2.40
CA THR A 83 5.52 22.25 -1.57
C THR A 83 4.12 22.54 -2.12
N GLY A 84 3.12 22.60 -1.26
CA GLY A 84 1.72 22.88 -1.63
C GLY A 84 0.87 21.64 -1.95
N GLN A 85 1.47 20.45 -2.02
CA GLN A 85 0.72 19.21 -2.25
C GLN A 85 -0.20 18.86 -1.08
N VAL A 86 -1.31 18.17 -1.40
CA VAL A 86 -2.27 17.64 -0.44
C VAL A 86 -2.06 16.14 -0.29
N ILE A 87 -1.65 15.75 0.92
CA ILE A 87 -1.37 14.36 1.28
C ILE A 87 -2.63 13.74 1.87
N SER A 88 -3.17 12.77 1.14
CA SER A 88 -4.37 12.01 1.50
C SER A 88 -3.98 10.66 2.08
N MET A 89 -4.50 10.34 3.26
CA MET A 89 -4.27 9.06 3.94
C MET A 89 -5.51 8.65 4.75
N ASP A 90 -5.62 7.37 5.10
CA ASP A 90 -6.75 6.87 5.87
C ASP A 90 -6.69 7.30 7.35
N HIS A 91 -7.67 6.85 8.13
CA HIS A 91 -7.82 7.22 9.54
C HIS A 91 -6.94 6.43 10.51
N ALA A 92 -5.97 5.62 10.04
CA ALA A 92 -5.18 4.74 10.89
C ALA A 92 -4.47 5.52 12.03
N PRO A 93 -4.37 4.96 13.25
CA PRO A 93 -3.81 5.68 14.40
C PRO A 93 -2.38 6.18 14.21
N PHE A 94 -1.55 5.44 13.46
CA PHE A 94 -0.14 5.81 13.24
C PHE A 94 0.04 6.98 12.26
N HIS A 95 -0.91 7.20 11.34
CA HIS A 95 -0.94 8.38 10.46
C HIS A 95 -1.21 9.68 11.23
N LYS A 96 -1.88 9.58 12.39
CA LYS A 96 -2.27 10.74 13.21
C LYS A 96 -1.22 11.15 14.23
N SER A 97 0.00 10.65 14.11
CA SER A 97 1.07 10.99 15.05
C SER A 97 1.45 12.48 14.95
N LYS A 98 1.80 13.09 16.09
CA LYS A 98 2.26 14.50 16.11
C LYS A 98 3.47 14.71 15.20
N LYS A 99 4.38 13.72 15.14
CA LYS A 99 5.57 13.75 14.28
C LYS A 99 5.18 13.75 12.80
N THR A 100 4.23 12.93 12.39
CA THR A 100 3.70 12.91 11.01
C THR A 100 3.18 14.28 10.60
N LYS A 101 2.32 14.87 11.44
CA LYS A 101 1.74 16.18 11.17
C LYS A 101 2.82 17.25 11.03
N TYR A 102 3.75 17.31 11.98
CA TYR A 102 4.86 18.24 11.96
C TYR A 102 5.71 18.11 10.70
N LEU A 103 6.11 16.89 10.33
CA LEU A 103 6.96 16.65 9.16
C LEU A 103 6.32 17.11 7.84
N LEU A 104 5.02 16.82 7.66
CA LEU A 104 4.31 17.21 6.44
C LEU A 104 4.02 18.72 6.39
N GLU A 105 3.73 19.35 7.52
CA GLU A 105 3.57 20.80 7.61
C GLU A 105 4.89 21.54 7.34
N GLN A 106 6.03 21.02 7.83
CA GLN A 106 7.36 21.56 7.54
C GLN A 106 7.73 21.41 6.06
N ALA A 107 7.27 20.35 5.38
CA ALA A 107 7.38 20.21 3.94
C ALA A 107 6.41 21.13 3.15
N GLY A 108 5.65 21.99 3.84
CA GLY A 108 4.68 22.90 3.23
C GLY A 108 3.51 22.18 2.56
N CYS A 109 3.19 20.97 3.01
CA CYS A 109 2.10 20.16 2.51
C CYS A 109 0.88 20.24 3.43
N ARG A 110 -0.31 19.98 2.87
CA ARG A 110 -1.56 19.92 3.63
C ARG A 110 -1.96 18.47 3.82
N ILE A 111 -2.51 18.13 4.99
CA ILE A 111 -2.97 16.78 5.29
C ILE A 111 -4.48 16.71 5.10
N LEU A 112 -4.94 15.68 4.40
CA LEU A 112 -6.35 15.32 4.24
C LEU A 112 -6.54 13.89 4.72
N PHE A 113 -7.36 13.71 5.75
CA PHE A 113 -7.74 12.38 6.19
C PHE A 113 -9.01 11.94 5.45
N LEU A 114 -8.95 10.76 4.84
CA LEU A 114 -10.10 10.17 4.14
C LEU A 114 -11.12 9.64 5.17
N PRO A 115 -12.44 9.69 4.87
CA PRO A 115 -13.45 9.09 5.73
C PRO A 115 -13.14 7.62 6.03
N SER A 116 -13.42 7.19 7.26
CA SER A 116 -13.22 5.80 7.67
C SER A 116 -13.95 4.83 6.72
N TYR A 117 -13.34 3.68 6.45
CA TYR A 117 -13.90 2.63 5.59
C TYR A 117 -14.27 3.08 4.16
N SER A 118 -13.58 4.11 3.63
CA SER A 118 -13.77 4.60 2.26
C SER A 118 -12.55 4.34 1.38
N PRO A 119 -12.15 3.07 1.15
CA PRO A 119 -11.00 2.73 0.31
C PRO A 119 -11.23 3.11 -1.17
N ASP A 120 -12.48 3.25 -1.60
CA ASP A 120 -12.87 3.75 -2.91
C ASP A 120 -12.39 5.19 -3.18
N LEU A 121 -12.18 5.97 -2.12
CA LEU A 121 -11.63 7.33 -2.19
C LEU A 121 -10.09 7.35 -2.20
N ASN A 122 -9.43 6.19 -2.12
CA ASN A 122 -7.97 6.06 -2.13
C ASN A 122 -7.48 5.36 -3.42
N PRO A 123 -7.12 6.10 -4.49
CA PRO A 123 -6.75 5.54 -5.79
C PRO A 123 -5.53 4.59 -5.78
N ILE A 124 -4.72 4.58 -4.72
CA ILE A 124 -3.60 3.64 -4.58
C ILE A 124 -4.06 2.21 -4.30
N GLU A 125 -5.28 2.01 -3.79
CA GLU A 125 -5.87 0.68 -3.53
C GLU A 125 -5.98 -0.16 -4.82
N VAL A 126 -6.32 0.51 -5.93
CA VAL A 126 -6.37 -0.14 -7.26
C VAL A 126 -4.97 -0.59 -7.68
N PHE A 127 -3.95 0.21 -7.40
CA PHE A 127 -2.56 -0.20 -7.65
C PHE A 127 -2.20 -1.42 -6.80
N TRP A 128 -2.55 -1.45 -5.51
CA TRP A 128 -2.28 -2.60 -4.65
C TRP A 128 -2.96 -3.88 -5.13
N ALA A 129 -4.21 -3.79 -5.59
CA ALA A 129 -4.92 -4.93 -6.14
C ALA A 129 -4.17 -5.54 -7.34
N ASN A 130 -3.75 -4.70 -8.29
CA ASN A 130 -3.00 -5.11 -9.48
C ASN A 130 -1.60 -5.62 -9.13
N PHE A 131 -0.89 -4.93 -8.24
CA PHE A 131 0.44 -5.33 -7.78
C PHE A 131 0.41 -6.72 -7.13
N LYS A 132 -0.52 -6.95 -6.20
CA LYS A 132 -0.70 -8.27 -5.56
C LYS A 132 -1.02 -9.36 -6.58
N GLN A 133 -1.76 -9.05 -7.64
CA GLN A 133 -2.01 -10.01 -8.73
C GLN A 133 -0.73 -10.32 -9.53
N LEU A 134 0.11 -9.33 -9.82
CA LEU A 134 1.38 -9.56 -10.51
C LEU A 134 2.35 -10.38 -9.65
N VAL A 135 2.45 -10.09 -8.36
CA VAL A 135 3.26 -10.89 -7.42
C VAL A 135 2.76 -12.35 -7.41
N ARG A 136 1.44 -12.58 -7.41
CA ARG A 136 0.84 -13.94 -7.50
C ARG A 136 1.28 -14.70 -8.73
N LEU A 137 1.25 -14.06 -9.89
CA LEU A 137 1.64 -14.70 -11.14
C LEU A 137 3.14 -14.94 -11.23
N SER A 138 3.95 -14.08 -10.62
CA SER A 138 5.41 -14.19 -10.63
C SER A 138 5.95 -15.21 -9.63
N LEU A 139 5.34 -15.40 -8.46
CA LEU A 139 5.82 -16.40 -7.49
C LEU A 139 5.80 -17.83 -8.04
N ASN A 140 4.83 -18.18 -8.89
CA ASN A 140 4.79 -19.49 -9.55
C ASN A 140 5.98 -19.76 -10.50
N LYS A 141 6.78 -18.74 -10.84
CA LYS A 141 7.97 -18.87 -11.70
C LYS A 141 9.24 -19.20 -10.92
N PHE A 142 9.23 -19.04 -9.60
CA PHE A 142 10.38 -19.25 -8.72
C PHE A 142 10.20 -20.46 -7.79
N SER A 143 9.19 -21.28 -8.07
CA SER A 143 8.84 -22.53 -7.38
C SER A 143 9.03 -23.73 -8.27
#